data_AF-R7QFQ9-F1
#
_entry.id   AF-R7QFQ9-F1
#
_cell.length_a   1.000
_cell.length_b   1.000
_cell.length_c   1.000
_cell.angle_alpha   90.00
_cell.angle_beta   90.00
_cell.angle_gamma   90.00
#
_symmetry.space_group_name_H-M   'P 1'
#
loop_
_entity.id
_entity.type
_entity.pdbx_description
1 polymer ?
#
loop_
_entity_poly.entity_id
_entity_poly.type
_entity_poly.pdbx_seq_one_letter_code
_entity_poly.pdbx_strand_id
1 'polypeptide(L)'
;MNIKGVVVKENFTELLTPPAPIEESEGGNRVLVGAKKNRPRNAVFSLIVFPLVPGAVKTLGGFLGLSANLPNHELWKAQTVEEGYRLFEDNFPQAKIRECISEEQMATFVQTRPSVFCPITRRDSLAFRVGEPAQGGVLVMGDAAHSFPPDLGQGVNSAFEDVAVFTDLLDGFSNDTSLDTVLKEYEARRDADTTALTKIARVAAPYQYGQNKLGSMLSVFNRNGRDKLTKLLPNFFYPAMITLVYSDIPYSCILSRTNATTLRIWLLAASLVVGPLASVLFLSGLAQ
;
A
#
# COMPACT_ATOMS: atom_id res chain seq x y z
N MET A 1 -4.38 -5.18 -11.01
CA MET A 1 -3.21 -4.31 -11.27
C MET A 1 -2.09 -5.18 -11.79
N ASN A 2 -1.26 -4.66 -12.69
CA ASN A 2 -0.11 -5.35 -13.25
C ASN A 2 1.17 -4.74 -12.70
N ILE A 3 2.18 -5.56 -12.46
CA ILE A 3 3.51 -5.13 -11.99
C ILE A 3 4.60 -5.77 -12.86
N LYS A 4 5.62 -4.98 -13.20
CA LYS A 4 6.89 -5.48 -13.74
C LYS A 4 8.06 -4.84 -13.00
N GLY A 5 9.16 -5.59 -12.93
CA GLY A 5 10.45 -5.11 -12.46
C GLY A 5 11.44 -4.92 -13.61
N VAL A 6 12.36 -3.99 -13.44
CA VAL A 6 13.54 -3.80 -14.30
C VAL A 6 14.75 -3.53 -13.41
N VAL A 7 15.91 -4.07 -13.75
CA VAL A 7 17.14 -3.73 -13.02
C VAL A 7 17.70 -2.42 -13.56
N VAL A 8 18.03 -1.51 -12.65
CA VAL A 8 18.61 -0.21 -12.91
C VAL A 8 20.01 -0.19 -12.30
N LYS A 9 21.01 0.38 -12.97
CA LYS A 9 22.37 0.47 -12.43
C LYS A 9 22.41 1.18 -11.08
N GLU A 10 23.36 0.80 -10.24
CA GLU A 10 23.55 1.37 -8.90
C GLU A 10 23.75 2.89 -8.92
N ASN A 11 24.50 3.40 -9.90
CA ASN A 11 24.78 4.84 -10.05
C ASN A 11 23.71 5.60 -10.85
N PHE A 12 22.48 5.09 -10.99
CA PHE A 12 21.45 5.72 -11.80
C PHE A 12 21.12 7.16 -11.38
N THR A 13 21.34 7.51 -10.11
CA THR A 13 21.11 8.85 -9.57
C THR A 13 22.04 9.89 -10.18
N GLU A 14 23.27 9.51 -10.53
CA GLU A 14 24.25 10.36 -11.23
C GLU A 14 23.86 10.61 -12.70
N LEU A 15 22.97 9.76 -13.23
CA LEU A 15 22.48 9.80 -14.61
C LEU A 15 21.16 10.60 -14.74
N LEU A 16 20.78 11.31 -13.67
CA LEU A 16 19.61 12.18 -13.63
C LEU A 16 20.03 13.64 -13.85
N THR A 17 19.19 14.41 -14.54
CA THR A 17 19.34 15.85 -14.70
C THR A 17 18.57 16.57 -13.59
N PRO A 18 19.24 17.28 -12.66
CA PRO A 18 18.59 18.01 -11.58
C PRO A 18 17.81 19.25 -12.09
N PRO A 19 16.79 19.77 -11.38
CA PRO A 19 16.23 19.29 -10.11
C PRO A 19 15.13 18.24 -10.36
N ALA A 20 15.49 16.96 -10.29
CA ALA A 20 14.54 15.86 -10.42
C ALA A 20 13.79 15.66 -9.09
N PRO A 21 12.47 15.44 -9.10
CA PRO A 21 11.73 15.07 -7.90
C PRO A 21 12.03 13.61 -7.58
N ILE A 22 13.11 13.38 -6.83
CA ILE A 22 13.39 12.09 -6.19
C ILE A 22 12.82 12.19 -4.79
N GLU A 23 11.80 11.39 -4.52
CA GLU A 23 11.35 11.19 -3.14
C GLU A 23 12.20 10.07 -2.53
N GLU A 24 12.98 10.41 -1.51
CA GLU A 24 13.69 9.44 -0.69
C GLU A 24 12.80 9.00 0.47
N SER A 25 12.62 7.70 0.66
CA SER A 25 11.92 7.18 1.83
C SER A 25 12.89 6.74 2.93
N GLU A 26 12.40 6.68 4.16
CA GLU A 26 13.05 5.89 5.23
C GLU A 26 13.22 4.46 4.70
N GLY A 27 14.46 3.95 4.71
CA GLY A 27 14.83 2.67 4.09
C GLY A 27 15.64 2.75 2.80
N GLY A 28 15.91 3.95 2.27
CA GLY A 28 16.83 4.12 1.14
C GLY A 28 16.18 3.91 -0.24
N ASN A 29 14.88 3.62 -0.29
CA ASN A 29 14.15 3.55 -1.56
C ASN A 29 14.11 4.93 -2.21
N ARG A 30 14.03 4.93 -3.55
CA ARG A 30 13.96 6.13 -4.37
C ARG A 30 12.78 6.03 -5.32
N VAL A 31 11.96 7.06 -5.41
CA VAL A 31 10.84 7.10 -6.36
C VAL A 31 11.16 8.04 -7.51
N LEU A 32 11.28 7.50 -8.72
CA LEU A 32 11.29 8.30 -9.94
C LEU A 32 9.86 8.54 -10.39
N VAL A 33 9.44 9.80 -10.35
CA VAL A 33 8.11 10.21 -10.78
C VAL A 33 8.11 10.49 -12.29
N GLY A 34 7.20 9.86 -13.02
CA GLY A 34 7.02 10.11 -14.45
C GLY A 34 6.53 11.52 -14.75
N ALA A 35 6.95 12.07 -15.89
CA ALA A 35 6.60 13.41 -16.33
C ALA A 35 5.11 13.51 -16.67
N LYS A 36 4.35 14.36 -15.97
CA LYS A 36 2.90 14.50 -16.18
C LYS A 36 2.50 15.53 -17.24
N LYS A 37 3.38 16.48 -17.57
CA LYS A 37 3.06 17.61 -18.44
C LYS A 37 2.77 17.13 -19.87
N ASN A 38 1.61 17.51 -20.42
CA ASN A 38 1.15 17.20 -21.78
C ASN A 38 1.09 15.71 -22.12
N ARG A 39 0.94 14.82 -21.13
CA ARG A 39 0.88 13.37 -21.34
C ARG A 39 -0.44 12.80 -20.83
N PRO A 40 -1.00 11.77 -21.52
CA PRO A 40 -2.20 11.12 -21.05
C PRO A 40 -1.87 10.26 -19.81
N ARG A 41 -2.85 10.10 -18.91
CA ARG A 41 -2.62 9.42 -17.62
C ARG A 41 -2.23 7.95 -17.76
N ASN A 42 -2.67 7.30 -18.82
CA ASN A 42 -2.39 5.89 -19.11
C ASN A 42 -1.00 5.64 -19.71
N ALA A 43 -0.20 6.70 -19.93
CA ALA A 43 1.18 6.63 -20.39
C ALA A 43 2.18 6.97 -19.28
N VAL A 44 1.74 7.64 -18.21
CA VAL A 44 2.62 8.14 -17.16
C VAL A 44 2.69 7.14 -16.01
N PHE A 45 3.89 6.72 -15.66
CA PHE A 45 4.14 5.80 -14.55
C PHE A 45 5.29 6.26 -13.67
N SER A 46 5.32 5.77 -12.43
CA SER A 46 6.46 5.95 -11.51
C SER A 46 7.26 4.65 -11.40
N LEU A 47 8.54 4.78 -11.10
CA LEU A 47 9.43 3.65 -10.80
C LEU A 47 9.89 3.77 -9.35
N ILE A 48 9.57 2.77 -8.53
CA ILE A 48 10.07 2.66 -7.16
C ILE A 48 11.33 1.80 -7.22
N VAL A 49 12.48 2.39 -6.91
CA VAL A 49 13.79 1.72 -6.95
C VAL A 49 14.19 1.32 -5.54
N PHE A 50 14.37 0.02 -5.35
CA PHE A 50 14.77 -0.58 -4.08
C PHE A 50 16.27 -0.86 -4.10
N PRO A 51 17.04 -0.34 -3.14
CA PRO A 51 18.42 -0.75 -2.96
C PRO A 51 18.45 -2.24 -2.61
N LEU A 52 19.43 -2.95 -3.15
CA LEU A 52 19.61 -4.38 -2.89
C LEU A 52 20.87 -4.62 -2.07
N VAL A 53 20.90 -5.73 -1.34
CA VAL A 53 22.11 -6.15 -0.63
C VAL A 53 23.25 -6.42 -1.61
N PRO A 54 24.53 -6.19 -1.24
CA PRO A 54 25.67 -6.26 -2.17
C PRO A 54 25.76 -7.58 -2.97
N GLY A 55 25.43 -8.71 -2.34
CA GLY A 55 25.37 -10.00 -3.02
C GLY A 55 24.34 -10.03 -4.16
N ALA A 56 23.15 -9.48 -3.92
CA ALA A 56 22.09 -9.40 -4.92
C ALA A 56 22.43 -8.37 -6.02
N VAL A 57 23.05 -7.24 -5.68
CA VAL A 57 23.56 -6.27 -6.66
C VAL A 57 24.59 -6.92 -7.58
N LYS A 58 25.51 -7.73 -7.04
CA LYS A 58 26.50 -8.46 -7.84
C LYS A 58 25.85 -9.47 -8.80
N THR A 59 24.77 -10.13 -8.37
CA THR A 59 24.04 -11.10 -9.20
C THR A 59 23.18 -10.44 -10.27
N LEU A 60 22.48 -9.35 -9.93
CA LEU A 60 21.52 -8.70 -10.82
C LEU A 60 22.15 -7.58 -11.66
N GLY A 61 23.30 -7.05 -11.26
CA GLY A 61 23.99 -5.94 -11.92
C GLY A 61 23.45 -4.56 -11.56
N GLY A 62 22.66 -4.43 -10.49
CA GLY A 62 22.09 -3.15 -10.06
C GLY A 62 20.99 -3.26 -9.00
N PHE A 63 20.16 -2.23 -8.92
CA PHE A 63 18.98 -2.11 -8.06
C PHE A 63 17.70 -2.51 -8.77
N LEU A 64 16.67 -2.89 -8.01
CA LEU A 64 15.39 -3.32 -8.56
C LEU A 64 14.41 -2.15 -8.65
N GLY A 65 14.07 -1.74 -9.87
CA GLY A 65 12.99 -0.78 -10.13
C GLY A 65 11.66 -1.50 -10.38
N LEU A 66 10.61 -1.15 -9.63
CA LEU A 66 9.27 -1.69 -9.79
C LEU A 66 8.30 -0.63 -10.30
N SER A 67 7.47 -1.02 -11.27
CA SER A 67 6.35 -0.20 -11.76
C SER A 67 5.05 -1.00 -11.66
N ALA A 68 4.00 -0.35 -11.14
CA ALA A 68 2.70 -0.94 -10.89
C ALA A 68 1.60 -0.04 -11.49
N ASN A 69 0.81 -0.58 -12.43
CA ASN A 69 -0.21 0.18 -13.15
C ASN A 69 -1.42 -0.68 -13.55
N LEU A 70 -2.48 -0.02 -14.03
CA LEU A 70 -3.69 -0.68 -14.53
C LEU A 70 -3.39 -1.64 -15.69
N PRO A 71 -4.15 -2.73 -15.87
CA PRO A 71 -3.88 -3.73 -16.91
C PRO A 71 -3.86 -3.21 -18.36
N ASN A 72 -4.52 -2.08 -18.63
CA ASN A 72 -4.60 -1.45 -19.96
C ASN A 72 -3.56 -0.33 -20.17
N HIS A 73 -2.64 -0.12 -19.22
CA HIS A 73 -1.62 0.92 -19.27
C HIS A 73 -0.63 0.71 -20.44
N GLU A 74 -0.14 1.80 -21.05
CA GLU A 74 0.72 1.74 -22.25
C GLU A 74 2.07 1.06 -21.99
N LEU A 75 2.58 1.15 -20.76
CA LEU A 75 3.77 0.43 -20.29
C LEU A 75 3.75 -1.07 -20.61
N TRP A 76 2.58 -1.70 -20.67
CA TRP A 76 2.45 -3.13 -20.91
C TRP A 76 2.39 -3.50 -22.40
N LYS A 77 2.37 -2.51 -23.29
CA LYS A 77 2.22 -2.70 -24.74
C LYS A 77 3.55 -2.82 -25.49
N ALA A 78 4.67 -2.44 -24.88
CA ALA A 78 5.98 -2.60 -25.52
C ALA A 78 6.27 -4.09 -25.79
N GLN A 79 6.64 -4.38 -27.03
CA GLN A 79 7.00 -5.72 -27.53
C GLN A 79 8.45 -5.79 -27.98
N THR A 80 9.08 -4.65 -28.27
CA THR A 80 10.49 -4.57 -28.63
C THR A 80 11.29 -3.79 -27.60
N VAL A 81 12.59 -4.05 -27.54
CA VAL A 81 13.55 -3.31 -26.69
C VAL A 81 13.45 -1.80 -26.95
N GLU A 82 13.33 -1.42 -28.22
CA GLU A 82 13.34 -0.02 -28.60
C GLU A 82 12.05 0.72 -28.26
N GLU A 83 10.90 0.04 -28.35
CA GLU A 83 9.65 0.55 -27.77
C GLU A 83 9.76 0.71 -26.26
N GLY A 84 10.41 -0.24 -25.57
CA GLY A 84 10.67 -0.17 -24.14
C GLY A 84 11.49 1.06 -23.76
N TYR A 85 12.61 1.29 -24.46
CA TYR A 85 13.43 2.48 -24.26
C TYR A 85 12.65 3.76 -24.51
N ARG A 86 11.95 3.85 -25.64
CA ARG A 86 11.15 5.03 -25.98
C ARG A 86 10.12 5.35 -24.90
N LEU A 87 9.40 4.35 -24.39
CA LEU A 87 8.43 4.55 -23.31
C LEU A 87 9.08 5.08 -22.03
N PHE A 88 10.23 4.56 -21.63
CA PHE A 88 10.94 5.01 -20.44
C PHE A 88 11.53 6.41 -20.63
N GLU A 89 12.14 6.71 -21.79
CA GLU A 89 12.70 8.03 -22.12
C GLU A 89 11.59 9.09 -22.18
N ASP A 90 10.47 8.78 -22.82
CA ASP A 90 9.31 9.66 -22.89
C ASP A 90 8.71 9.93 -21.50
N ASN A 91 8.71 8.92 -20.61
CA ASN A 91 8.16 9.02 -19.27
C ASN A 91 9.13 9.69 -18.27
N PHE A 92 10.43 9.47 -18.41
CA PHE A 92 11.48 9.98 -17.54
C PHE A 92 12.50 10.84 -18.32
N PRO A 93 12.10 11.99 -18.90
CA PRO A 93 12.99 12.85 -19.67
C PRO A 93 14.16 13.40 -18.85
N GLN A 94 14.06 13.36 -17.52
CA GLN A 94 15.13 13.72 -16.61
C GLN A 94 16.24 12.66 -16.50
N ALA A 95 16.06 11.45 -17.02
CA ALA A 95 16.96 10.32 -16.83
C ALA A 95 17.57 9.88 -18.16
N LYS A 96 18.87 9.58 -18.16
CA LYS A 96 19.54 8.93 -19.29
C LYS A 96 19.25 7.43 -19.30
N ILE A 97 18.04 7.05 -19.72
CA ILE A 97 17.52 5.68 -19.56
C ILE A 97 18.44 4.59 -20.13
N ARG A 98 19.02 4.79 -21.31
CA ARG A 98 19.94 3.81 -21.92
C ARG A 98 21.24 3.62 -21.14
N GLU A 99 21.65 4.64 -20.40
CA GLU A 99 22.79 4.52 -19.48
C GLU A 99 22.37 3.85 -18.17
N CYS A 100 21.13 4.06 -17.72
CA CYS A 100 20.57 3.50 -16.49
C CYS A 100 20.16 2.01 -16.58
N ILE A 101 19.64 1.57 -17.73
CA ILE A 101 19.06 0.23 -17.94
C ILE A 101 19.77 -0.39 -19.15
N SER A 102 20.44 -1.52 -18.95
CA SER A 102 21.12 -2.22 -20.05
C SER A 102 20.11 -2.82 -21.03
N GLU A 103 20.58 -3.06 -22.26
CA GLU A 103 19.74 -3.63 -23.32
C GLU A 103 19.17 -4.99 -22.93
N GLU A 104 19.98 -5.82 -22.25
CA GLU A 104 19.58 -7.12 -21.71
C GLU A 104 18.43 -6.99 -20.69
N GLN A 105 18.52 -6.02 -19.79
CA GLN A 105 17.49 -5.78 -18.77
C GLN A 105 16.20 -5.22 -19.40
N MET A 106 16.33 -4.37 -20.41
CA MET A 106 15.17 -3.89 -21.17
C MET A 106 14.51 -5.01 -21.98
N ALA A 107 15.31 -5.90 -22.59
CA ALA A 107 14.81 -7.08 -23.29
C ALA A 107 14.04 -8.00 -22.33
N THR A 108 14.60 -8.24 -21.13
CA THR A 108 13.93 -9.02 -20.09
C THR A 108 12.64 -8.35 -19.63
N PHE A 109 12.64 -7.03 -19.40
CA PHE A 109 11.44 -6.28 -19.04
C PHE A 109 10.31 -6.43 -20.07
N VAL A 110 10.64 -6.30 -21.35
CA VAL A 110 9.68 -6.39 -22.46
C VAL A 110 9.12 -7.81 -22.57
N GLN A 111 9.98 -8.83 -22.54
CA GLN A 111 9.60 -10.24 -22.68
C GLN A 111 8.85 -10.79 -21.45
N THR A 112 9.14 -10.27 -20.25
CA THR A 112 8.53 -10.77 -19.02
C THR A 112 7.05 -10.45 -18.99
N ARG A 113 6.20 -11.46 -18.75
CA ARG A 113 4.77 -11.25 -18.55
C ARG A 113 4.54 -10.44 -17.26
N PRO A 114 3.70 -9.38 -17.27
CA PRO A 114 3.37 -8.68 -16.03
C PRO A 114 2.73 -9.61 -15.01
N SER A 115 3.17 -9.51 -13.76
CA SER A 115 2.50 -10.18 -12.64
C SER A 115 1.16 -9.52 -12.37
N VAL A 116 0.12 -10.33 -12.17
CA VAL A 116 -1.24 -9.87 -11.87
C VAL A 116 -1.55 -10.17 -10.42
N PHE A 117 -1.89 -9.15 -9.65
CA PHE A 117 -2.33 -9.34 -8.26
C PHE A 117 -3.79 -9.77 -8.19
N CYS A 118 -4.07 -10.70 -7.29
CA CYS A 118 -5.43 -11.12 -7.01
C CYS A 118 -6.24 -9.97 -6.39
N PRO A 119 -7.58 -10.03 -6.47
CA PRO A 119 -8.44 -9.20 -5.65
C PRO A 119 -8.10 -9.36 -4.17
N ILE A 120 -8.47 -8.36 -3.36
CA ILE A 120 -8.32 -8.44 -1.91
C ILE A 120 -9.23 -9.56 -1.39
N THR A 121 -8.63 -10.61 -0.85
CA THR A 121 -9.30 -11.78 -0.29
C THR A 121 -8.89 -11.98 1.17
N ARG A 122 -9.82 -12.51 1.96
CA ARG A 122 -9.58 -12.99 3.31
C ARG A 122 -10.47 -14.20 3.54
N ARG A 123 -9.95 -15.21 4.24
CA ARG A 123 -10.72 -16.35 4.74
C ARG A 123 -11.54 -15.92 5.94
N ASP A 124 -12.81 -16.33 5.96
CA ASP A 124 -13.69 -16.08 7.11
C ASP A 124 -13.21 -16.84 8.35
N SER A 125 -12.67 -18.04 8.15
CA SER A 125 -12.03 -18.81 9.21
C SER A 125 -10.55 -19.05 8.95
N LEU A 126 -9.76 -18.85 10.00
CA LEU A 126 -8.29 -18.97 9.97
C LEU A 126 -7.79 -20.29 10.56
N ALA A 127 -8.61 -20.98 11.34
CA ALA A 127 -8.22 -22.21 12.01
C ALA A 127 -9.43 -23.11 12.24
N PHE A 128 -9.30 -24.41 11.93
CA PHE A 128 -10.41 -25.36 12.07
C PHE A 128 -9.92 -26.79 12.29
N ARG A 129 -10.81 -27.62 12.84
CA ARG A 129 -10.56 -29.05 13.06
C ARG A 129 -10.85 -29.84 11.80
N VAL A 130 -10.12 -30.93 11.59
CA VAL A 130 -10.31 -31.85 10.46
C VAL A 130 -10.57 -33.26 10.94
N GLY A 131 -11.60 -33.89 10.37
CA GLY A 131 -12.03 -35.27 10.63
C GLY A 131 -13.08 -35.42 11.74
N GLU A 132 -13.80 -36.54 11.73
CA GLU A 132 -14.68 -37.00 12.81
C GLU A 132 -14.30 -38.45 13.21
N PRO A 133 -13.93 -38.70 14.49
CA PRO A 133 -13.59 -37.71 15.51
C PRO A 133 -12.35 -36.89 15.09
N ALA A 134 -12.19 -35.68 15.62
CA ALA A 134 -11.20 -34.73 15.11
C ALA A 134 -9.75 -35.22 15.28
N GLN A 135 -9.14 -35.63 14.17
CA GLN A 135 -7.79 -36.22 14.11
C GLN A 135 -6.69 -35.16 14.04
N GLY A 136 -7.01 -33.95 13.58
CA GLY A 136 -6.01 -32.90 13.35
C GLY A 136 -6.60 -31.48 13.29
N GLY A 137 -5.71 -30.50 13.18
CA GLY A 137 -6.03 -29.09 13.04
C GLY A 137 -5.41 -28.52 11.77
N VAL A 138 -6.12 -27.62 11.12
CA VAL A 138 -5.59 -26.80 10.02
C VAL A 138 -5.59 -25.36 10.49
N LEU A 139 -4.48 -24.67 10.24
CA LEU A 139 -4.30 -23.26 10.50
C LEU A 139 -3.77 -22.62 9.22
N VAL A 140 -4.33 -21.45 8.86
CA VAL A 140 -3.97 -20.71 7.65
C VAL A 140 -3.34 -19.37 8.04
N MET A 141 -2.22 -19.02 7.39
CA MET A 141 -1.45 -17.79 7.63
C MET A 141 -1.07 -17.11 6.31
N GLY A 142 -0.69 -15.83 6.39
CA GLY A 142 -0.19 -15.04 5.27
C GLY A 142 -1.16 -14.99 4.09
N ASP A 143 -0.62 -15.00 2.87
CA ASP A 143 -1.42 -14.91 1.63
C ASP A 143 -2.51 -15.98 1.48
N ALA A 144 -2.37 -17.15 2.12
CA ALA A 144 -3.41 -18.17 2.11
C ALA A 144 -4.63 -17.77 2.96
N ALA A 145 -4.41 -16.96 4.00
CA ALA A 145 -5.41 -16.45 4.92
C ALA A 145 -5.95 -15.09 4.49
N HIS A 146 -5.09 -14.18 4.05
CA HIS A 146 -5.40 -12.82 3.63
C HIS A 146 -4.44 -12.39 2.52
N SER A 147 -4.95 -12.15 1.33
CA SER A 147 -4.14 -11.69 0.20
C SER A 147 -4.65 -10.34 -0.30
N PHE A 148 -3.74 -9.41 -0.53
CA PHE A 148 -4.04 -8.07 -0.99
C PHE A 148 -2.88 -7.51 -1.83
N PRO A 149 -3.15 -6.52 -2.70
CA PRO A 149 -2.10 -5.91 -3.51
C PRO A 149 -0.97 -5.28 -2.69
N PRO A 150 0.25 -5.16 -3.23
CA PRO A 150 1.45 -4.82 -2.48
C PRO A 150 1.56 -3.33 -2.13
N ASP A 151 0.49 -2.57 -2.31
CA ASP A 151 0.44 -1.11 -2.21
C ASP A 151 0.82 -0.59 -0.82
N LEU A 152 0.58 -1.40 0.20
CA LEU A 152 0.91 -1.10 1.60
C LEU A 152 2.33 -1.55 2.00
N GLY A 153 2.98 -2.41 1.22
CA GLY A 153 4.20 -3.09 1.65
C GLY A 153 4.02 -3.99 2.88
N GLN A 154 2.79 -4.39 3.22
CA GLN A 154 2.48 -5.10 4.46
C GLN A 154 2.25 -6.61 4.32
N GLY A 155 2.21 -7.18 3.11
CA GLY A 155 1.88 -8.61 2.94
C GLY A 155 2.83 -9.55 3.71
N VAL A 156 4.14 -9.35 3.56
CA VAL A 156 5.14 -10.15 4.29
C VAL A 156 5.13 -9.83 5.78
N ASN A 157 4.99 -8.56 6.15
CA ASN A 157 4.96 -8.13 7.55
C ASN A 157 3.75 -8.73 8.31
N SER A 158 2.56 -8.70 7.71
CA SER A 158 1.36 -9.30 8.31
C SER A 158 1.43 -10.82 8.35
N ALA A 159 2.05 -11.47 7.37
CA ALA A 159 2.30 -12.91 7.40
C ALA A 159 3.27 -13.30 8.53
N PHE A 160 4.32 -12.51 8.78
CA PHE A 160 5.20 -12.75 9.92
C PHE A 160 4.52 -12.45 11.26
N GLU A 161 3.64 -11.46 11.32
CA GLU A 161 2.81 -11.22 12.50
C GLU A 161 1.89 -12.41 12.81
N ASP A 162 1.32 -13.07 11.80
CA ASP A 162 0.55 -14.32 12.01
C ASP A 162 1.40 -15.41 12.68
N VAL A 163 2.64 -15.60 12.19
CA VAL A 163 3.58 -16.58 12.76
C VAL A 163 3.94 -16.20 14.19
N ALA A 164 4.27 -14.93 14.44
CA ALA A 164 4.65 -14.44 15.76
C ALA A 164 3.53 -14.64 16.78
N VAL A 165 2.29 -14.24 16.43
CA VAL A 165 1.11 -14.44 17.31
C VAL A 165 0.88 -15.91 17.60
N PHE A 166 1.06 -16.80 16.62
CA PHE A 166 0.92 -18.22 16.85
C PHE A 166 2.03 -18.81 17.74
N THR A 167 3.27 -18.37 17.56
CA THR A 167 4.38 -18.77 18.43
C THR A 167 4.15 -18.30 19.87
N ASP A 168 3.78 -17.04 20.08
CA ASP A 168 3.46 -16.50 21.41
C ASP A 168 2.31 -17.26 22.09
N LEU A 169 1.34 -17.72 21.30
CA LEU A 169 0.25 -18.55 21.79
C LEU A 169 0.74 -19.90 22.28
N LEU A 170 1.58 -20.58 21.51
CA LEU A 170 2.12 -21.89 21.88
C LEU A 170 2.99 -21.81 23.13
N ASP A 171 3.80 -20.76 23.28
CA ASP A 171 4.64 -20.54 24.46
C ASP A 171 3.81 -20.30 25.73
N GLY A 172 2.60 -19.75 25.59
CA GLY A 172 1.68 -19.52 26.70
C GLY A 172 0.83 -20.73 27.10
N PHE A 173 0.83 -21.81 26.31
CA PHE A 173 0.00 -22.99 26.56
C PHE A 173 0.81 -24.14 27.17
N SER A 174 0.14 -24.90 28.04
CA SER A 174 0.66 -26.18 28.54
C SER A 174 0.52 -27.27 27.48
N ASN A 175 1.34 -28.32 27.54
CA ASN A 175 1.24 -29.48 26.64
C ASN A 175 -0.13 -30.18 26.71
N ASP A 176 -0.87 -30.01 27.80
CA ASP A 176 -2.22 -30.58 27.98
C ASP A 176 -3.34 -29.72 27.38
N THR A 177 -3.01 -28.53 26.85
CA THR A 177 -4.00 -27.64 26.25
C THR A 177 -4.57 -28.29 24.98
N SER A 178 -5.90 -28.34 24.90
CA SER A 178 -6.57 -28.95 23.75
C SER A 178 -6.26 -28.19 22.46
N LEU A 179 -6.04 -28.92 21.37
CA LEU A 179 -5.80 -28.32 20.05
C LEU A 179 -6.96 -27.41 19.60
N ASP A 180 -8.20 -27.72 20.01
CA ASP A 180 -9.36 -26.86 19.73
C ASP A 180 -9.22 -25.48 20.39
N THR A 181 -8.74 -25.44 21.63
CA THR A 181 -8.47 -24.19 22.35
C THR A 181 -7.41 -23.37 21.63
N VAL A 182 -6.30 -24.00 21.21
CA VAL A 182 -5.20 -23.33 20.51
C VAL A 182 -5.69 -22.70 19.20
N LEU A 183 -6.45 -23.45 18.39
CA LEU A 183 -6.95 -22.99 17.09
C LEU A 183 -7.94 -21.82 17.25
N LYS A 184 -8.89 -21.93 18.19
CA LYS A 184 -9.87 -20.87 18.47
C LYS A 184 -9.22 -19.59 18.97
N GLU A 185 -8.21 -19.71 19.83
CA GLU A 185 -7.51 -18.54 20.37
C GLU A 185 -6.66 -17.86 19.28
N TYR A 186 -5.98 -18.62 18.42
CA TYR A 186 -5.28 -18.04 17.26
C TYR A 186 -6.22 -17.26 16.35
N GLU A 187 -7.35 -17.86 15.99
CA GLU A 187 -8.35 -17.20 15.16
C GLU A 187 -8.90 -15.94 15.83
N ALA A 188 -9.24 -16.00 17.12
CA ALA A 188 -9.72 -14.85 17.88
C ALA A 188 -8.70 -13.69 17.92
N ARG A 189 -7.40 -13.99 18.07
CA ARG A 189 -6.35 -12.96 18.09
C ARG A 189 -6.09 -12.34 16.73
N ARG A 190 -6.21 -13.09 15.64
CA ARG A 190 -5.90 -12.60 14.29
C ARG A 190 -7.10 -12.08 13.51
N ASP A 191 -8.33 -12.48 13.85
CA ASP A 191 -9.53 -12.11 13.08
C ASP A 191 -9.70 -10.59 12.93
N ALA A 192 -9.58 -9.86 14.04
CA ALA A 192 -9.77 -8.41 14.04
C ALA A 192 -8.74 -7.69 13.17
N ASP A 193 -7.47 -8.08 13.27
CA ASP A 193 -6.36 -7.43 12.55
C ASP A 193 -6.35 -7.78 11.07
N THR A 194 -6.53 -9.04 10.72
CA THR A 194 -6.60 -9.48 9.32
C THR A 194 -7.85 -8.93 8.62
N THR A 195 -8.98 -8.80 9.34
CA THR A 195 -10.16 -8.08 8.85
C THR A 195 -9.88 -6.60 8.64
N ALA A 196 -9.20 -5.95 9.59
CA ALA A 196 -8.84 -4.55 9.47
C ALA A 196 -7.87 -4.31 8.32
N LEU A 197 -6.88 -5.17 8.13
CA LEU A 197 -5.89 -5.12 7.07
C LEU A 197 -6.54 -5.12 5.69
N THR A 198 -7.51 -6.00 5.43
CA THR A 198 -8.23 -5.98 4.14
C THR A 198 -9.04 -4.70 3.92
N LYS A 199 -9.62 -4.11 4.97
CA LYS A 199 -10.33 -2.82 4.89
C LYS A 199 -9.36 -1.68 4.62
N ILE A 200 -8.21 -1.67 5.30
CA ILE A 200 -7.12 -0.70 5.10
C ILE A 200 -6.61 -0.80 3.67
N ALA A 201 -6.27 -1.99 3.17
CA ALA A 201 -5.76 -2.21 1.82
C ALA A 201 -6.71 -1.68 0.72
N ARG A 202 -8.04 -1.80 0.93
CA ARG A 202 -9.04 -1.26 -0.01
C ARG A 202 -9.02 0.26 -0.12
N VAL A 203 -8.64 0.98 0.94
CA VAL A 203 -8.82 2.45 1.02
C VAL A 203 -7.51 3.22 1.09
N ALA A 204 -6.40 2.58 1.44
CA ALA A 204 -5.12 3.22 1.68
C ALA A 204 -4.39 3.63 0.38
N ALA A 205 -4.62 2.90 -0.72
CA ALA A 205 -3.98 3.15 -2.00
C ALA A 205 -4.98 3.40 -3.16
N PRO A 206 -5.84 4.43 -3.04
CA PRO A 206 -6.91 4.68 -4.01
C PRO A 206 -6.42 4.95 -5.43
N TYR A 207 -5.18 5.44 -5.59
CA TYR A 207 -4.59 5.82 -6.88
C TYR A 207 -4.33 4.63 -7.82
N GLN A 208 -4.12 3.43 -7.28
CA GLN A 208 -3.80 2.24 -8.08
C GLN A 208 -5.01 1.56 -8.72
N TYR A 209 -6.23 2.01 -8.39
CA TYR A 209 -7.49 1.40 -8.87
C TYR A 209 -8.24 2.26 -9.90
N GLY A 210 -7.55 3.16 -10.60
CA GLY A 210 -8.15 3.90 -11.73
C GLY A 210 -9.17 4.96 -11.31
N GLN A 211 -9.00 5.55 -10.13
CA GLN A 211 -9.85 6.66 -9.71
C GLN A 211 -9.79 7.85 -10.67
N ASN A 212 -10.93 8.50 -10.85
CA ASN A 212 -11.00 9.74 -11.62
C ASN A 212 -10.17 10.87 -10.95
N LYS A 213 -9.94 11.96 -11.67
CA LYS A 213 -9.12 13.08 -11.21
C LYS A 213 -9.60 13.66 -9.88
N LEU A 214 -10.91 13.75 -9.68
CA LEU A 214 -11.51 14.29 -8.48
C LEU A 214 -11.26 13.40 -7.27
N GLY A 215 -11.49 12.09 -7.38
CA GLY A 215 -11.24 11.13 -6.30
C GLY A 215 -9.77 11.09 -5.88
N SER A 216 -8.85 11.14 -6.85
CA SER A 216 -7.41 11.26 -6.58
C SER A 216 -7.07 12.55 -5.80
N MET A 217 -7.62 13.70 -6.23
CA MET A 217 -7.39 14.99 -5.59
C MET A 217 -7.95 15.03 -4.16
N LEU A 218 -9.17 14.54 -3.96
CA LEU A 218 -9.81 14.45 -2.66
C LEU A 218 -9.05 13.52 -1.72
N SER A 219 -8.49 12.42 -2.22
CA SER A 219 -7.69 11.50 -1.42
C SER A 219 -6.39 12.17 -0.92
N VAL A 220 -5.72 12.98 -1.76
CA VAL A 220 -4.51 13.72 -1.35
C VAL A 220 -4.90 14.77 -0.31
N PHE A 221 -5.99 15.49 -0.56
CA PHE A 221 -6.50 16.51 0.33
C PHE A 221 -6.89 15.93 1.69
N ASN A 222 -7.59 14.80 1.73
CA ASN A 222 -7.97 14.11 2.96
C ASN A 222 -6.72 13.65 3.74
N ARG A 223 -5.72 13.07 3.07
CA ARG A 223 -4.46 12.67 3.71
C ARG A 223 -3.75 13.88 4.34
N ASN A 224 -3.47 14.90 3.53
CA ASN A 224 -2.76 16.09 3.99
C ASN A 224 -3.55 16.86 5.05
N GLY A 225 -4.88 16.87 4.96
CA GLY A 225 -5.78 17.45 5.95
C GLY A 225 -5.67 16.75 7.30
N ARG A 226 -5.70 15.42 7.33
CA ARG A 226 -5.51 14.63 8.56
C ARG A 226 -4.15 14.86 9.20
N ASP A 227 -3.09 14.92 8.41
CA ASP A 227 -1.74 15.18 8.94
C ASP A 227 -1.63 16.57 9.56
N LYS A 228 -2.24 17.59 8.94
CA LYS A 228 -2.32 18.94 9.52
C LYS A 228 -3.18 18.98 10.79
N LEU A 229 -4.35 18.34 10.79
CA LEU A 229 -5.24 18.27 11.95
C LEU A 229 -4.56 17.59 13.14
N THR A 230 -3.82 16.51 12.89
CA THR A 230 -3.04 15.80 13.91
C THR A 230 -1.95 16.69 14.50
N LYS A 231 -1.25 17.48 13.66
CA LYS A 231 -0.25 18.44 14.14
C LYS A 231 -0.86 19.56 14.99
N LEU A 232 -2.08 20.01 14.66
CA LEU A 232 -2.77 21.08 15.40
C LEU A 232 -3.39 20.58 16.71
N LEU A 233 -3.97 19.38 16.71
CA LEU A 233 -4.69 18.81 17.85
C LEU A 233 -4.30 17.33 18.06
N PRO A 234 -3.06 17.04 18.49
CA PRO A 234 -2.50 15.68 18.52
C PRO A 234 -3.22 14.72 19.48
N ASN A 235 -3.89 15.24 20.51
CA ASN A 235 -4.68 14.43 21.45
C ASN A 235 -6.11 14.16 20.96
N PHE A 236 -6.53 14.80 19.86
CA PHE A 236 -7.89 14.72 19.33
C PHE A 236 -7.96 14.11 17.93
N PHE A 237 -6.90 14.18 17.12
CA PHE A 237 -6.85 13.55 15.82
C PHE A 237 -5.70 12.57 15.73
N TYR A 238 -5.93 11.46 15.04
CA TYR A 238 -4.89 10.50 14.73
C TYR A 238 -4.29 10.76 13.34
N PRO A 239 -3.00 10.45 13.13
CA PRO A 239 -2.35 10.55 11.82
C PRO A 239 -3.14 9.83 10.71
N ALA A 240 -2.84 10.19 9.46
CA ALA A 240 -3.40 9.45 8.33
C ALA A 240 -3.10 7.95 8.43
N MET A 241 -4.06 7.12 8.00
CA MET A 241 -3.96 5.66 8.04
C MET A 241 -2.64 5.15 7.44
N ILE A 242 -2.22 5.69 6.29
CA ILE A 242 -0.99 5.29 5.62
C ILE A 242 0.27 5.49 6.48
N THR A 243 0.27 6.50 7.35
CA THR A 243 1.36 6.75 8.30
C THR A 243 1.32 5.75 9.45
N LEU A 244 0.12 5.46 9.97
CA LEU A 244 -0.06 4.51 11.07
C LEU A 244 0.26 3.07 10.68
N VAL A 245 0.11 2.69 9.41
CA VAL A 245 0.44 1.35 8.89
C VAL A 245 1.92 0.98 9.08
N TYR A 246 2.81 1.97 9.19
CA TYR A 246 4.24 1.73 9.46
C TYR A 246 4.60 1.86 10.95
N SER A 247 3.60 1.96 11.83
CA SER A 247 3.80 1.98 13.29
C SER A 247 3.59 0.60 13.89
N ASP A 248 4.21 0.34 15.03
CA ASP A 248 4.06 -0.90 15.80
C ASP A 248 2.77 -0.89 16.63
N ILE A 249 1.61 -0.92 15.94
CA ILE A 249 0.29 -1.03 16.56
C ILE A 249 -0.59 -2.00 15.74
N PRO A 250 -1.54 -2.72 16.37
CA PRO A 250 -2.40 -3.66 15.66
C PRO A 250 -3.20 -3.00 14.54
N TYR A 251 -3.39 -3.70 13.42
CA TYR A 251 -4.17 -3.20 12.28
C TYR A 251 -5.60 -2.80 12.65
N SER A 252 -6.23 -3.54 13.56
CA SER A 252 -7.54 -3.22 14.13
C SER A 252 -7.55 -1.89 14.87
N CYS A 253 -6.46 -1.56 15.56
CA CYS A 253 -6.26 -0.26 16.22
C CYS A 253 -6.13 0.86 15.18
N ILE A 254 -5.35 0.64 14.11
CA ILE A 254 -5.20 1.60 13.00
C ILE A 254 -6.55 1.94 12.38
N LEU A 255 -7.35 0.92 12.07
CA LEU A 255 -8.68 1.10 11.49
C LEU A 255 -9.60 1.86 12.46
N SER A 256 -9.59 1.49 13.73
CA SER A 256 -10.39 2.15 14.77
C SER A 256 -10.03 3.63 14.94
N ARG A 257 -8.72 3.96 14.99
CA ARG A 257 -8.21 5.35 15.04
C ARG A 257 -8.58 6.14 13.79
N THR A 258 -8.51 5.50 12.63
CA THR A 258 -8.93 6.11 11.36
C THR A 258 -10.42 6.46 11.40
N ASN A 259 -11.27 5.52 11.82
CA ASN A 259 -12.72 5.72 11.92
C ASN A 259 -13.09 6.79 12.95
N ALA A 260 -12.43 6.80 14.11
CA ALA A 260 -12.62 7.84 15.11
C ALA A 260 -12.27 9.23 14.57
N THR A 261 -11.14 9.35 13.85
CA THR A 261 -10.75 10.60 13.18
C THR A 261 -11.77 11.01 12.10
N THR A 262 -12.24 10.06 11.30
CA THR A 262 -13.29 10.30 10.29
C THR A 262 -14.56 10.86 10.95
N LEU A 263 -15.03 10.21 12.02
CA LEU A 263 -16.22 10.63 12.75
C LEU A 263 -16.04 12.03 13.34
N ARG A 264 -14.90 12.31 13.98
CA ARG A 264 -14.58 13.63 14.54
C ARG A 264 -14.58 14.72 13.46
N ILE A 265 -14.02 14.46 12.28
CA ILE A 265 -14.08 15.39 11.14
C ILE A 265 -15.52 15.64 10.71
N TRP A 266 -16.35 14.60 10.59
CA TRP A 266 -17.76 14.75 10.22
C TRP A 266 -18.56 15.53 11.26
N LEU A 267 -18.33 15.29 12.55
CA LEU A 267 -18.98 16.04 13.64
C LEU A 267 -18.60 17.53 13.61
N LEU A 268 -17.33 17.85 13.36
CA LEU A 268 -16.90 19.24 13.18
C LEU A 268 -17.49 19.88 11.92
N ALA A 269 -17.57 19.14 10.82
CA ALA A 269 -18.20 19.65 9.60
C ALA A 269 -19.69 19.91 9.82
N ALA A 270 -20.38 19.01 10.52
CA ALA A 270 -21.79 19.17 10.85
C ALA A 270 -22.03 20.37 11.79
N SER A 271 -21.19 20.57 12.81
CA SER A 271 -21.33 21.70 13.73
C SER A 271 -21.13 23.06 13.04
N LEU A 272 -20.22 23.12 12.06
CA LEU A 272 -20.00 24.31 11.23
C LEU A 272 -21.17 24.64 10.29
N VAL A 273 -22.04 23.68 9.97
CA VAL A 273 -23.25 23.90 9.15
C VAL A 273 -24.46 24.21 10.02
N VAL A 274 -24.65 23.45 11.10
CA VAL A 274 -25.83 23.57 11.97
C VAL A 274 -25.79 24.83 12.83
N GLY A 275 -24.60 25.22 13.32
CA GLY A 275 -24.43 26.42 14.15
C GLY A 275 -24.93 27.70 13.47
N PRO A 276 -24.42 28.04 12.27
CA PRO A 276 -24.89 29.21 11.52
C PRO A 276 -26.38 29.15 11.17
N LEU A 277 -26.90 27.96 10.81
CA LEU A 277 -28.31 27.80 10.47
C LEU A 277 -29.23 28.06 11.69
N ALA A 278 -28.85 27.56 12.86
CA ALA A 278 -29.56 27.83 14.11
C ALA A 278 -29.50 29.31 14.51
N SER A 279 -28.35 29.98 14.30
CA SER A 279 -28.21 31.42 14.54
C SER A 279 -29.09 32.25 13.59
N VAL A 280 -29.17 31.89 12.31
CA VAL A 280 -30.05 32.56 11.34
C VAL A 280 -31.52 32.38 11.71
N LEU A 281 -31.94 31.16 12.07
CA LEU A 281 -33.32 30.89 12.49
C LEU A 281 -33.68 31.66 13.78
N PHE A 282 -32.80 31.66 14.78
CA PHE A 282 -32.99 32.41 16.03
C PHE A 282 -33.10 33.92 15.78
N LEU A 283 -32.22 34.50 14.96
CA LEU A 283 -32.28 35.92 14.61
C LEU A 283 -33.52 36.26 13.77
N SER A 284 -33.97 35.35 12.89
CA SER A 284 -35.19 35.55 12.10
C SER A 284 -36.47 35.43 12.93
N GLY A 285 -36.48 34.59 13.97
CA GLY A 285 -37.60 34.44 14.90
C GLY A 285 -37.69 35.59 15.92
N LEU A 286 -36.59 36.29 16.20
CA LEU A 286 -36.60 37.52 17.01
C LEU A 286 -37.02 38.76 16.21
N ALA A 287 -37.07 38.67 14.88
CA ALA A 287 -37.45 39.76 13.98
C ALA A 287 -38.95 39.73 13.57
N GLN A 288 -39.72 38.74 14.05
CA GLN A 288 -41.18 38.65 13.93
C GLN A 288 -41.83 39.00 15.25
#